data_AF-A0A1N6LIL0-F1
#
_entry.id   AF-A0A1N6LIL0-F1
#
_cell.length_a   1.000
_cell.length_b   1.000
_cell.length_c   1.000
_cell.angle_alpha   90.00
_cell.angle_beta   90.00
_cell.angle_gamma   90.00
#
_symmetry.space_group_name_H-M   'P 1'
#
loop_
_entity.id
_entity.type
_entity.pdbx_description
1 polymer ?
#
loop_
_entity_poly.entity_id
_entity_poly.type
_entity_poly.pdbx_seq_one_letter_code
_entity_poly.pdbx_strand_id
1 'polypeptide(L)'
;MSYRELIVELAREHAEELSDALLELGALSVSVEDADADTPDEQPLFGEPGLTPDRTAWQRSRVIALLAPEHDPAVLLTAAANELGLNPAPTFSTRVVEEQDWVRLTQSQFDPIPIGERIWVVPSWHDAPDPDALVLELDPGLAFGTGSHPTTRLCMEWLEQSVAANQSVLDYGCGSGILAILAKKCGANPVYGIDIDPQAVESARHNSERNRAEVTYGLPEDCPAGEFDIVVANILSNPLKLMASMLSSKVKPGGRLALSGILARQADEVARVYQQWIDIAVWREHEGWVCLTGTRRESH
;
A
#
# COMPACT_ATOMS: atom_id res chain seq x y z
N MET A 1 4.65 -9.37 -32.83
CA MET A 1 5.42 -10.60 -32.53
C MET A 1 5.48 -10.69 -31.02
N SER A 2 5.25 -11.85 -30.42
CA SER A 2 5.10 -12.00 -28.97
C SER A 2 6.45 -12.12 -28.26
N TYR A 3 6.53 -11.61 -27.03
CA TYR A 3 7.66 -11.88 -26.13
C TYR A 3 7.75 -13.38 -25.84
N ARG A 4 8.95 -13.85 -25.52
CA ARG A 4 9.21 -15.26 -25.18
C ARG A 4 10.04 -15.34 -23.93
N GLU A 5 9.74 -16.30 -23.08
CA GLU A 5 10.66 -16.70 -22.03
C GLU A 5 11.50 -17.88 -22.49
N LEU A 6 12.81 -17.75 -22.27
CA LEU A 6 13.77 -18.85 -22.31
C LEU A 6 13.88 -19.41 -20.90
N ILE A 7 13.59 -20.70 -20.73
CA ILE A 7 13.60 -21.37 -19.43
C ILE A 7 14.67 -22.45 -19.45
N VAL A 8 15.64 -22.34 -18.54
CA VAL A 8 16.77 -23.27 -18.42
C VAL A 8 16.82 -23.79 -16.99
N GLU A 9 16.91 -25.12 -16.83
CA GLU A 9 17.13 -25.74 -15.52
C GLU A 9 18.59 -26.19 -15.42
N LEU A 10 19.29 -25.73 -14.39
CA LEU A 10 20.72 -25.96 -14.21
C LEU A 10 21.13 -25.99 -12.73
N ALA A 11 22.36 -26.45 -12.49
CA ALA A 11 22.94 -26.45 -11.15
C ALA A 11 23.17 -25.02 -10.65
N ARG A 12 23.06 -24.85 -9.32
CA ARG A 12 23.28 -23.59 -8.60
C ARG A 12 24.45 -22.76 -9.11
N GLU A 13 25.59 -23.42 -9.29
CA GLU A 13 26.90 -22.81 -9.57
C GLU A 13 26.94 -22.04 -10.89
N HIS A 14 26.00 -22.31 -11.79
CA HIS A 14 25.92 -21.64 -13.09
C HIS A 14 24.73 -20.69 -13.22
N ALA A 15 23.85 -20.62 -12.21
CA ALA A 15 22.58 -19.89 -12.31
C ALA A 15 22.78 -18.37 -12.39
N GLU A 16 23.66 -17.81 -11.56
CA GLU A 16 24.00 -16.38 -11.58
C GLU A 16 24.76 -16.01 -12.85
N GLU A 17 25.83 -16.75 -13.15
CA GLU A 17 26.69 -16.48 -14.32
C GLU A 17 25.88 -16.55 -15.63
N LEU A 18 24.96 -17.51 -15.73
CA LEU A 18 24.04 -17.59 -16.87
C LEU A 18 23.06 -16.42 -16.90
N SER A 19 22.57 -15.96 -15.75
CA SER A 19 21.66 -14.82 -15.70
C SER A 19 22.34 -13.54 -16.19
N ASP A 20 23.56 -13.29 -15.74
CA ASP A 20 24.36 -12.13 -16.16
C ASP A 20 24.67 -12.19 -17.65
N ALA A 21 25.13 -13.33 -18.17
CA ALA A 21 25.42 -13.51 -19.59
C ALA A 21 24.17 -13.29 -20.47
N LEU A 22 23.01 -13.81 -20.06
CA LEU A 22 21.75 -13.62 -20.79
C LEU A 22 21.33 -12.14 -20.82
N LEU A 23 21.51 -11.39 -19.73
CA LEU A 23 21.24 -9.95 -19.66
C LEU A 23 22.18 -9.16 -20.59
N GLU A 24 23.48 -9.44 -20.54
CA GLU A 24 24.47 -8.79 -21.41
C GLU A 24 24.19 -9.03 -22.90
N LEU A 25 23.67 -10.21 -23.24
CA LEU A 25 23.31 -10.60 -24.60
C LEU A 25 21.93 -10.10 -25.06
N GLY A 26 21.22 -9.34 -24.21
CA GLY A 26 19.99 -8.63 -24.61
C GLY A 26 18.68 -9.22 -24.11
N ALA A 27 18.71 -10.10 -23.09
CA ALA A 27 17.50 -10.42 -22.34
C ALA A 27 16.96 -9.15 -21.64
N LEU A 28 15.64 -8.97 -21.67
CA LEU A 28 14.97 -7.81 -21.08
C LEU A 28 14.93 -7.90 -19.55
N SER A 29 14.82 -9.12 -19.04
CA SER A 29 14.92 -9.45 -17.62
C SER A 29 15.33 -10.90 -17.47
N VAL A 30 15.88 -11.23 -16.30
CA VAL A 30 16.15 -12.62 -15.90
C VAL A 30 15.72 -12.80 -14.45
N SER A 31 15.01 -13.88 -14.15
CA SER A 31 14.71 -14.33 -12.80
C SER A 31 15.27 -15.72 -12.55
N VAL A 32 15.55 -16.01 -11.27
CA VAL A 32 15.98 -17.34 -10.80
C VAL A 32 14.95 -17.84 -9.80
N GLU A 33 14.41 -19.02 -10.05
CA GLU A 33 13.39 -19.67 -9.23
C GLU A 33 13.86 -21.07 -8.79
N ASP A 34 13.20 -21.64 -7.78
CA ASP A 34 13.38 -23.04 -7.41
C ASP A 34 12.77 -23.95 -8.50
N ALA A 35 13.58 -24.80 -9.13
CA ALA A 35 13.06 -25.78 -10.10
C ALA A 35 12.21 -26.87 -9.41
N ASP A 36 12.35 -27.02 -8.10
CA ASP A 36 11.69 -28.02 -7.25
C ASP A 36 10.55 -27.43 -6.41
N ALA A 37 10.10 -26.20 -6.69
CA ALA A 37 8.95 -25.58 -6.04
C ALA A 37 7.71 -26.49 -6.05
N ASP A 38 6.98 -26.53 -4.93
CA ASP A 38 5.80 -27.38 -4.70
C ASP A 38 6.08 -28.90 -4.76
N THR A 39 7.35 -29.31 -4.63
CA THR A 39 7.76 -30.72 -4.54
C THR A 39 8.36 -31.04 -3.16
N PRO A 40 8.49 -32.33 -2.78
CA PRO A 40 9.17 -32.72 -1.55
C PRO A 40 10.64 -32.28 -1.45
N ASP A 41 11.25 -31.90 -2.58
CA ASP A 41 12.66 -31.50 -2.68
C ASP A 41 12.85 -29.96 -2.64
N GLU A 42 11.76 -29.19 -2.48
CA GLU A 42 11.78 -27.73 -2.35
C GLU A 42 12.67 -27.27 -1.19
N GLN A 43 13.51 -26.26 -1.42
CA GLN A 43 14.41 -25.72 -0.40
C GLN A 43 14.21 -24.22 -0.21
N PRO A 44 13.96 -23.72 1.02
CA PRO A 44 13.89 -22.29 1.25
C PRO A 44 15.27 -21.64 1.05
N LEU A 45 15.32 -20.54 0.30
CA LEU A 45 16.53 -19.72 0.12
C LEU A 45 16.67 -18.62 1.19
N PHE A 46 15.61 -18.35 1.97
CA PHE A 46 15.59 -17.31 3.00
C PHE A 46 16.09 -17.83 4.35
N GLY A 47 17.01 -17.08 4.97
CA GLY A 47 17.46 -17.29 6.36
C GLY A 47 16.57 -16.56 7.39
N GLU A 48 16.92 -16.66 8.67
CA GLU A 48 16.24 -15.91 9.74
C GLU A 48 16.38 -14.38 9.53
N PRO A 49 15.39 -13.56 9.93
CA PRO A 49 15.45 -12.10 9.80
C PRO A 49 16.73 -11.53 10.43
N GLY A 50 17.54 -10.83 9.63
CA GLY A 50 18.79 -10.20 10.08
C GLY A 50 20.07 -10.92 9.70
N LEU A 51 20.00 -12.06 9.01
CA LEU A 51 21.15 -12.74 8.41
C LEU A 51 21.16 -12.54 6.89
N THR A 52 22.33 -12.20 6.34
CA THR A 52 22.55 -12.26 4.89
C THR A 52 22.50 -13.74 4.48
N PRO A 53 21.71 -14.12 3.47
CA PRO A 53 21.70 -15.50 3.00
C PRO A 53 23.11 -15.91 2.53
N ASP A 54 23.58 -17.08 2.97
CA ASP A 54 24.85 -17.66 2.51
C ASP A 54 24.74 -18.20 1.06
N ARG A 55 23.54 -18.20 0.47
CA ARG A 55 23.20 -18.82 -0.81
C ARG A 55 22.26 -17.91 -1.59
N THR A 56 22.52 -17.79 -2.89
CA THR A 56 21.78 -16.90 -3.80
C THR A 56 20.98 -17.63 -4.87
N ALA A 57 21.10 -18.97 -4.95
CA ALA A 57 20.35 -19.82 -5.89
C ALA A 57 20.05 -21.22 -5.31
N TRP A 58 19.09 -21.93 -5.89
CA TRP A 58 18.68 -23.29 -5.49
C TRP A 58 19.64 -24.36 -5.98
N GLN A 59 19.58 -25.59 -5.45
CA GLN A 59 20.43 -26.68 -5.95
C GLN A 59 20.13 -26.98 -7.43
N ARG A 60 18.84 -27.01 -7.74
CA ARG A 60 18.29 -27.07 -9.09
C ARG A 60 17.57 -25.75 -9.34
N SER A 61 18.24 -24.85 -10.05
CA SER A 61 17.73 -23.51 -10.34
C SER A 61 17.03 -23.50 -11.68
N ARG A 62 15.92 -22.78 -11.76
CA ARG A 62 15.25 -22.44 -13.01
C ARG A 62 15.56 -20.99 -13.35
N VAL A 63 16.37 -20.77 -14.37
CA VAL A 63 16.66 -19.44 -14.92
C VAL A 63 15.62 -19.14 -16.00
N ILE A 64 14.89 -18.04 -15.84
CA ILE A 64 13.84 -17.59 -16.76
C ILE A 64 14.23 -16.24 -17.31
N ALA A 65 14.55 -16.18 -18.61
CA ALA A 65 14.92 -14.95 -19.29
C ALA A 65 13.81 -14.47 -20.22
N LEU A 66 13.35 -13.24 -20.04
CA LEU A 66 12.38 -12.60 -20.93
C LEU A 66 13.08 -12.02 -22.16
N LEU A 67 12.68 -12.45 -23.34
CA LEU A 67 13.30 -12.09 -24.61
C LEU A 67 12.35 -11.29 -25.49
N ALA A 68 12.88 -10.21 -26.07
CA ALA A 68 12.20 -9.46 -27.11
C ALA A 68 12.00 -10.34 -28.37
N PRO A 69 10.97 -10.09 -29.18
CA PRO A 69 10.63 -10.94 -30.32
C PRO A 69 11.75 -11.15 -31.35
N GLU A 70 12.65 -10.17 -31.48
CA GLU A 70 13.82 -10.17 -32.36
C GLU A 70 14.95 -11.13 -31.92
N HIS A 71 14.96 -11.57 -30.65
CA HIS A 71 15.98 -12.49 -30.13
C HIS A 71 15.52 -13.94 -30.26
N ASP A 72 16.37 -14.78 -30.85
CA ASP A 72 16.15 -16.23 -30.90
C ASP A 72 16.67 -16.88 -29.59
N PRO A 73 15.80 -17.56 -28.81
CA PRO A 73 16.18 -18.17 -27.53
C PRO A 73 17.34 -19.18 -27.64
N ALA A 74 17.41 -19.95 -28.73
CA ALA A 74 18.44 -20.97 -28.90
C ALA A 74 19.80 -20.33 -29.19
N VAL A 75 19.82 -19.26 -29.99
CA VAL A 75 21.03 -18.50 -30.32
C VAL A 75 21.57 -17.81 -29.08
N LEU A 76 20.70 -17.14 -28.33
CA LEU A 76 21.06 -16.38 -27.15
C LEU A 76 21.58 -17.30 -26.02
N LEU A 77 20.91 -18.45 -25.81
CA LEU A 77 21.41 -19.47 -24.87
C LEU A 77 22.76 -20.04 -25.30
N THR A 78 22.93 -20.34 -26.58
CA THR A 78 24.20 -20.91 -27.09
C THR A 78 25.35 -19.93 -26.91
N ALA A 79 25.11 -18.64 -27.15
CA ALA A 79 26.10 -17.59 -26.91
C ALA A 79 26.48 -17.51 -25.43
N ALA A 80 25.49 -17.43 -24.53
CA ALA A 80 25.71 -17.38 -23.09
C ALA A 80 26.45 -18.64 -22.58
N ALA A 81 26.02 -19.82 -23.01
CA ALA A 81 26.66 -21.09 -22.64
C ALA A 81 28.13 -21.17 -23.09
N ASN A 82 28.46 -20.61 -24.26
CA ASN A 82 29.83 -20.57 -24.76
C ASN A 82 30.73 -19.64 -23.94
N GLU A 83 30.22 -18.48 -23.52
CA GLU A 83 30.97 -17.55 -22.66
C GLU A 83 31.32 -18.18 -21.31
N LEU A 84 30.43 -19.03 -20.79
CA LEU A 84 30.60 -19.76 -19.54
C LEU A 84 31.34 -21.10 -19.69
N GLY A 85 31.67 -21.51 -20.91
CA GLY A 85 32.31 -22.80 -21.17
C GLY A 85 31.41 -24.03 -20.95
N LEU A 86 30.08 -23.82 -20.90
CA LEU A 86 29.08 -24.89 -20.74
C LEU A 86 28.89 -25.64 -22.06
N ASN A 87 29.66 -26.73 -22.23
CA ASN A 87 29.62 -27.58 -23.42
C ASN A 87 29.32 -29.04 -23.06
N PRO A 88 28.19 -29.61 -23.53
CA PRO A 88 27.18 -28.99 -24.39
C PRO A 88 26.34 -27.94 -23.65
N ALA A 89 25.74 -27.02 -24.42
CA ALA A 89 24.80 -26.04 -23.88
C ALA A 89 23.64 -26.74 -23.14
N PRO A 90 23.12 -26.14 -22.05
CA PRO A 90 22.07 -26.75 -21.25
C PRO A 90 20.77 -26.88 -22.07
N THR A 91 19.96 -27.88 -21.71
CA THR A 91 18.63 -28.04 -22.29
C THR A 91 17.72 -26.90 -21.85
N PHE A 92 16.89 -26.42 -22.77
CA PHE A 92 15.96 -25.33 -22.50
C PHE A 92 14.56 -25.64 -23.03
N SER A 93 13.60 -24.92 -22.48
CA SER A 93 12.25 -24.82 -23.02
C SER A 93 11.91 -23.35 -23.27
N THR A 94 10.86 -23.11 -24.05
CA THR A 94 10.39 -21.75 -24.31
C THR A 94 8.91 -21.65 -24.03
N ARG A 95 8.50 -20.49 -23.50
CA ARG A 95 7.11 -20.14 -23.28
C ARG A 95 6.82 -18.85 -24.03
N VAL A 96 5.73 -18.81 -24.79
CA VAL A 96 5.26 -17.55 -25.38
C VAL A 96 4.61 -16.76 -24.26
N VAL A 97 5.07 -15.53 -24.07
CA VAL A 97 4.42 -14.59 -23.17
C VAL A 97 3.42 -13.82 -24.02
N GLU A 98 2.14 -14.11 -23.81
CA GLU A 98 1.09 -13.33 -24.41
C GLU A 98 1.21 -11.88 -23.92
N GLU A 99 1.03 -10.94 -24.85
CA GLU A 99 0.93 -9.52 -24.53
C GLU A 99 -0.41 -9.29 -23.82
N GLN A 100 -0.42 -9.58 -22.53
CA GLN A 100 -1.56 -9.29 -21.66
C GLN A 100 -1.46 -7.82 -21.26
N ASP A 101 -2.58 -7.11 -21.40
CA ASP A 101 -2.74 -5.78 -20.82
C ASP A 101 -2.85 -5.95 -19.29
N TRP A 102 -1.69 -6.14 -18.65
CA TRP A 102 -1.57 -6.32 -17.21
C TRP A 102 -2.20 -5.16 -16.44
N VAL A 103 -2.24 -3.96 -17.05
CA VAL A 103 -2.94 -2.80 -16.50
C VAL A 103 -4.44 -3.08 -16.46
N ARG A 104 -5.07 -3.46 -17.58
CA ARG A 104 -6.50 -3.83 -17.61
C ARG A 104 -6.85 -5.03 -16.75
N LEU A 105 -6.01 -6.07 -16.72
CA LEU A 105 -6.23 -7.26 -15.89
C LEU A 105 -6.19 -6.91 -14.41
N THR A 106 -5.23 -6.10 -13.99
CA THR A 106 -5.14 -5.60 -12.61
C THR A 106 -6.32 -4.67 -12.30
N GLN A 107 -6.68 -3.77 -13.21
CA GLN A 107 -7.84 -2.87 -13.07
C GLN A 107 -9.16 -3.64 -12.89
N SER A 108 -9.36 -4.72 -13.65
CA SER A 108 -10.58 -5.54 -13.60
C SER A 108 -10.77 -6.31 -12.28
N GLN A 109 -9.75 -6.36 -11.42
CA GLN A 109 -9.83 -6.98 -10.10
C GLN A 109 -10.30 -6.01 -9.00
N PHE A 110 -10.45 -4.72 -9.30
CA PHE A 110 -10.84 -3.71 -8.32
C PHE A 110 -12.23 -3.15 -8.61
N ASP A 111 -13.24 -3.81 -8.02
CA ASP A 111 -14.61 -3.32 -8.03
C ASP A 111 -14.79 -2.12 -7.08
N PRO A 112 -15.80 -1.25 -7.33
CA PRO A 112 -16.23 -0.22 -6.38
C PRO A 112 -16.51 -0.80 -4.99
N ILE A 113 -16.02 -0.13 -3.94
CA ILE A 113 -16.11 -0.62 -2.57
C ILE A 113 -17.14 0.22 -1.78
N PRO A 114 -18.26 -0.37 -1.32
CA PRO A 114 -19.19 0.31 -0.45
C PRO A 114 -18.66 0.39 0.99
N ILE A 115 -18.67 1.58 1.59
CA ILE A 115 -18.21 1.82 2.95
C ILE A 115 -19.29 2.60 3.71
N GLY A 116 -19.62 2.19 4.93
CA GLY A 116 -20.68 2.84 5.70
C GLY A 116 -22.04 2.81 5.01
N GLU A 117 -22.78 3.91 5.11
CA GLU A 117 -24.13 4.01 4.56
C GLU A 117 -24.16 4.60 3.15
N ARG A 118 -23.35 5.65 2.90
CA ARG A 118 -23.40 6.40 1.64
C ARG A 118 -22.06 6.48 0.92
N ILE A 119 -20.97 5.94 1.47
CA ILE A 119 -19.65 6.12 0.89
C ILE A 119 -19.36 5.02 -0.13
N TRP A 120 -18.80 5.42 -1.27
CA TRP A 120 -18.24 4.52 -2.25
C TRP A 120 -16.83 4.94 -2.61
N VAL A 121 -15.89 4.00 -2.57
CA VAL A 121 -14.56 4.20 -3.16
C VAL A 121 -14.58 3.59 -4.55
N VAL A 122 -14.34 4.41 -5.57
CA VAL A 122 -14.56 4.06 -6.98
C VAL A 122 -13.28 4.33 -7.77
N PRO A 123 -12.68 3.33 -8.41
CA PRO A 123 -11.59 3.56 -9.36
C PRO A 123 -12.05 4.33 -10.59
N SER A 124 -11.16 5.09 -11.24
CA SER A 124 -11.48 5.92 -12.42
C SER A 124 -12.11 5.18 -13.60
N TRP A 125 -11.90 3.86 -13.68
CA TRP A 125 -12.43 3.01 -14.74
C TRP A 125 -13.80 2.41 -14.42
N HIS A 126 -14.42 2.79 -13.29
CA HIS A 126 -15.78 2.40 -12.92
C HIS A 126 -16.70 3.61 -12.74
N ASP A 127 -17.98 3.42 -13.08
CA ASP A 127 -19.04 4.36 -12.74
C ASP A 127 -19.46 4.19 -11.27
N ALA A 128 -19.90 5.28 -10.66
CA ALA A 128 -20.48 5.26 -9.31
C ALA A 128 -21.77 4.41 -9.31
N PRO A 129 -21.88 3.38 -8.45
CA PRO A 129 -23.06 2.51 -8.43
C PRO A 129 -24.35 3.21 -7.99
N ASP A 130 -24.23 4.28 -7.21
CA ASP A 130 -25.33 5.10 -6.71
C ASP A 130 -25.03 6.59 -7.00
N PRO A 131 -25.90 7.32 -7.72
CA PRO A 131 -25.69 8.73 -8.03
C PRO A 131 -25.79 9.67 -6.81
N ASP A 132 -26.48 9.25 -5.74
CA ASP A 132 -26.63 10.04 -4.50
C ASP A 132 -25.56 9.71 -3.45
N ALA A 133 -24.67 8.76 -3.77
CA ALA A 133 -23.58 8.38 -2.89
C ALA A 133 -22.50 9.46 -2.74
N LEU A 134 -21.83 9.43 -1.60
CA LEU A 134 -20.57 10.12 -1.38
C LEU A 134 -19.45 9.32 -2.07
N VAL A 135 -19.20 9.65 -3.32
CA VAL A 135 -18.16 9.00 -4.14
C VAL A 135 -16.79 9.59 -3.85
N LEU A 136 -15.83 8.71 -3.56
CA LEU A 136 -14.40 8.96 -3.45
C LEU A 136 -13.71 8.27 -4.63
N GLU A 137 -13.24 9.06 -5.58
CA GLU A 137 -12.53 8.54 -6.74
C GLU A 137 -11.07 8.26 -6.36
N LEU A 138 -10.67 6.99 -6.34
CA LEU A 138 -9.31 6.58 -6.01
C LEU A 138 -8.90 5.35 -6.83
N ASP A 139 -7.80 5.48 -7.55
CA ASP A 139 -7.20 4.33 -8.23
C ASP A 139 -6.30 3.57 -7.24
N PRO A 140 -6.40 2.23 -7.21
CA PRO A 140 -5.38 1.37 -6.63
C PRO A 140 -3.98 1.78 -7.08
N GLY A 141 -3.07 2.02 -6.14
CA GLY A 141 -1.73 2.51 -6.43
C GLY A 141 -0.77 2.33 -5.26
N LEU A 142 0.38 3.01 -5.33
CA LEU A 142 1.50 2.88 -4.37
C LEU A 142 1.20 3.48 -2.99
N ALA A 143 0.26 4.42 -2.89
CA ALA A 143 -0.07 5.08 -1.62
C ALA A 143 -1.08 4.26 -0.80
N PHE A 144 -0.81 4.06 0.48
CA PHE A 144 -1.71 3.39 1.42
C PHE A 144 -3.04 4.15 1.58
N GLY A 145 -4.15 3.42 1.76
CA GLY A 145 -5.47 4.00 2.00
C GLY A 145 -6.39 4.03 0.78
N THR A 146 -6.59 2.88 0.14
CA THR A 146 -7.59 2.69 -0.94
C THR A 146 -9.00 2.37 -0.41
N GLY A 147 -9.22 2.45 0.91
CA GLY A 147 -10.50 2.16 1.55
C GLY A 147 -10.78 0.68 1.84
N SER A 148 -10.09 -0.26 1.18
CA SER A 148 -10.30 -1.71 1.38
C SER A 148 -9.83 -2.22 2.73
N HIS A 149 -8.78 -1.62 3.31
CA HIS A 149 -8.23 -2.09 4.58
C HIS A 149 -9.18 -1.76 5.75
N PRO A 150 -9.40 -2.67 6.72
CA PRO A 150 -10.32 -2.49 7.84
C PRO A 150 -10.15 -1.17 8.59
N THR A 151 -8.91 -0.72 8.78
CA THR A 151 -8.61 0.52 9.53
C THR A 151 -9.10 1.78 8.80
N THR A 152 -8.93 1.83 7.48
CA THR A 152 -9.44 2.95 6.67
C THR A 152 -10.96 2.93 6.64
N ARG A 153 -11.59 1.76 6.43
CA ARG A 153 -13.05 1.59 6.53
C ARG A 153 -13.60 2.14 7.85
N LEU A 154 -13.01 1.73 8.97
CA LEU A 154 -13.47 2.17 10.29
C LEU A 154 -13.39 3.70 10.46
N CYS A 155 -12.27 4.32 10.06
CA CYS A 155 -12.15 5.78 10.10
C CYS A 155 -13.16 6.49 9.19
N MET A 156 -13.42 5.94 8.01
CA MET A 156 -14.38 6.50 7.06
C MET A 156 -15.82 6.44 7.58
N GLU A 157 -16.23 5.28 8.11
CA GLU A 157 -17.54 5.12 8.74
C GLU A 157 -17.72 6.05 9.94
N TRP A 158 -16.65 6.28 10.72
CA TRP A 158 -16.68 7.21 11.84
C TRP A 158 -16.79 8.67 11.38
N LEU A 159 -16.03 9.07 10.35
CA LEU A 159 -16.08 10.41 9.77
C LEU A 159 -17.46 10.71 9.18
N GLU A 160 -18.09 9.74 8.51
CA GLU A 160 -19.46 9.87 7.97
C GLU A 160 -20.46 10.26 9.07
N GLN A 161 -20.33 9.64 10.25
CA GLN A 161 -21.23 9.87 11.39
C GLN A 161 -20.83 11.09 12.23
N SER A 162 -19.57 11.50 12.16
CA SER A 162 -19.01 12.49 13.08
C SER A 162 -18.93 13.88 12.47
N VAL A 163 -18.54 14.02 11.21
CA VAL A 163 -18.30 15.35 10.61
C VAL A 163 -19.62 16.11 10.45
N ALA A 164 -19.64 17.33 10.99
CA ALA A 164 -20.68 18.32 10.71
C ALA A 164 -20.12 19.46 9.84
N ALA A 165 -21.02 20.17 9.17
CA ALA A 165 -20.64 21.28 8.28
C ALA A 165 -19.83 22.36 9.02
N ASN A 166 -18.79 22.88 8.37
CA ASN A 166 -17.89 23.94 8.86
C ASN A 166 -17.07 23.58 10.11
N GLN A 167 -16.87 22.29 10.40
CA GLN A 167 -15.90 21.85 11.40
C GLN A 167 -14.49 21.79 10.80
N SER A 168 -13.47 22.20 11.56
CA SER A 168 -12.08 22.04 11.15
C SER A 168 -11.60 20.62 11.40
N VAL A 169 -10.93 20.02 10.40
CA VAL A 169 -10.45 18.63 10.44
C VAL A 169 -8.95 18.58 10.17
N LEU A 170 -8.24 17.78 10.97
CA LEU A 170 -6.86 17.37 10.73
C LEU A 170 -6.80 15.86 10.51
N ASP A 171 -6.27 15.43 9.38
CA ASP A 171 -5.90 14.06 9.06
C ASP A 171 -4.38 13.91 9.17
N TYR A 172 -3.90 13.21 10.20
CA TYR A 172 -2.46 13.08 10.51
C TYR A 172 -1.95 11.68 10.15
N GLY A 173 -1.00 11.62 9.22
CA GLY A 173 -0.64 10.42 8.46
C GLY A 173 -1.63 10.18 7.32
N CYS A 174 -1.85 11.20 6.48
CA CYS A 174 -2.95 11.21 5.53
C CYS A 174 -2.79 10.22 4.36
N GLY A 175 -1.58 9.74 4.04
CA GLY A 175 -1.34 8.76 2.99
C GLY A 175 -1.93 9.18 1.64
N SER A 176 -2.88 8.42 1.10
CA SER A 176 -3.62 8.77 -0.13
C SER A 176 -4.51 10.02 -0.03
N GLY A 177 -4.71 10.58 1.17
CA GLY A 177 -5.62 11.68 1.46
C GLY A 177 -7.09 11.27 1.59
N ILE A 178 -7.42 9.98 1.51
CA ILE A 178 -8.81 9.49 1.46
C ILE A 178 -9.68 10.01 2.61
N LEU A 179 -9.16 10.06 3.84
CA LEU A 179 -9.90 10.49 5.02
C LEU A 179 -10.12 12.01 5.01
N ALA A 180 -9.11 12.78 4.61
CA ALA A 180 -9.24 14.23 4.41
C ALA A 180 -10.23 14.59 3.29
N ILE A 181 -10.19 13.89 2.16
CA ILE A 181 -11.14 14.06 1.04
C ILE A 181 -12.57 13.76 1.51
N LEU A 182 -12.76 12.64 2.23
CA LEU A 182 -14.06 12.29 2.80
C LEU A 182 -14.57 13.37 3.74
N ALA A 183 -13.73 13.82 4.68
CA ALA A 183 -14.10 14.88 5.62
C ALA A 183 -14.55 16.16 4.88
N LYS A 184 -13.83 16.56 3.83
CA LYS A 184 -14.21 17.71 3.00
C LYS A 184 -15.56 17.49 2.31
N LYS A 185 -15.80 16.31 1.76
CA LYS A 185 -17.09 15.95 1.13
C LYS A 185 -18.25 15.85 2.13
N CYS A 186 -17.98 15.53 3.39
CA CYS A 186 -18.94 15.61 4.50
C CYS A 186 -19.21 17.06 4.97
N GLY A 187 -18.56 18.06 4.37
CA GLY A 187 -18.78 19.48 4.65
C GLY A 187 -17.82 20.11 5.67
N ALA A 188 -16.76 19.40 6.08
CA ALA A 188 -15.72 19.99 6.91
C ALA A 188 -15.02 21.15 6.19
N ASN A 189 -14.70 22.20 6.93
CA ASN A 189 -13.96 23.34 6.42
C ASN A 189 -13.37 24.15 7.58
N PRO A 190 -12.05 24.40 7.65
CA PRO A 190 -11.00 23.91 6.75
C PRO A 190 -10.62 22.43 7.01
N VAL A 191 -9.98 21.78 6.03
CA VAL A 191 -9.42 20.43 6.16
C VAL A 191 -7.93 20.44 5.85
N TYR A 192 -7.15 19.81 6.71
CA TYR A 192 -5.70 19.65 6.57
C TYR A 192 -5.31 18.18 6.58
N GLY A 193 -4.41 17.78 5.67
CA GLY A 193 -3.79 16.47 5.65
C GLY A 193 -2.28 16.57 5.80
N ILE A 194 -1.72 15.91 6.80
CA ILE A 194 -0.29 15.97 7.10
C ILE A 194 0.32 14.57 6.98
N ASP A 195 1.43 14.45 6.27
CA ASP A 195 2.18 13.19 6.19
C ASP A 195 3.69 13.44 6.29
N ILE A 196 4.45 12.46 6.77
CA ILE A 196 5.90 12.53 6.85
C ILE A 196 6.58 12.26 5.50
N ASP A 197 5.88 11.57 4.59
CA ASP A 197 6.38 11.23 3.26
C ASP A 197 5.93 12.27 2.22
N PRO A 198 6.88 13.01 1.59
CA PRO A 198 6.55 13.94 0.51
C PRO A 198 5.80 13.28 -0.66
N GLN A 199 6.02 11.99 -0.93
CA GLN A 199 5.31 11.27 -1.99
C GLN A 199 3.84 11.04 -1.63
N ALA A 200 3.54 10.76 -0.36
CA ALA A 200 2.17 10.65 0.13
C ALA A 200 1.44 12.00 0.01
N VAL A 201 2.11 13.10 0.40
CA VAL A 201 1.56 14.46 0.24
C VAL A 201 1.20 14.76 -1.22
N GLU A 202 2.08 14.43 -2.17
CA GLU A 202 1.81 14.64 -3.60
C GLU A 202 0.65 13.77 -4.10
N SER A 203 0.61 12.49 -3.69
CA SER A 203 -0.51 11.59 -4.00
C SER A 203 -1.84 12.12 -3.48
N ALA A 204 -1.87 12.61 -2.23
CA ALA A 204 -3.06 13.18 -1.61
C ALA A 204 -3.58 14.43 -2.33
N ARG A 205 -2.67 15.29 -2.82
CA ARG A 205 -3.03 16.45 -3.67
C ARG A 205 -3.70 16.00 -4.96
N HIS A 206 -3.06 15.09 -5.70
CA HIS A 206 -3.61 14.56 -6.95
C HIS A 206 -4.99 13.93 -6.76
N ASN A 207 -5.15 13.11 -5.72
CA ASN A 207 -6.43 12.47 -5.39
C ASN A 207 -7.50 13.50 -5.02
N SER A 208 -7.13 14.58 -4.33
CA SER A 208 -8.05 15.64 -3.95
C SER A 208 -8.53 16.47 -5.14
N GLU A 209 -7.64 16.73 -6.10
CA GLU A 209 -7.99 17.38 -7.37
C GLU A 209 -9.02 16.57 -8.15
N ARG A 210 -8.79 15.25 -8.29
CA ARG A 210 -9.74 14.33 -8.93
C ARG A 210 -11.10 14.33 -8.25
N ASN A 211 -11.09 14.37 -6.92
CA ASN A 211 -12.29 14.41 -6.10
C ASN A 211 -12.96 15.78 -6.00
N ARG A 212 -12.35 16.83 -6.56
CA ARG A 212 -12.76 18.25 -6.40
C ARG A 212 -12.92 18.63 -4.93
N ALA A 213 -12.05 18.10 -4.08
CA ALA A 213 -12.03 18.35 -2.64
C ALA A 213 -10.89 19.30 -2.30
N GLU A 214 -11.22 20.51 -1.85
CA GLU A 214 -10.22 21.49 -1.42
C GLU A 214 -9.70 21.15 -0.01
N VAL A 215 -8.50 20.56 0.04
CA VAL A 215 -7.77 20.18 1.25
C VAL A 215 -6.36 20.77 1.21
N THR A 216 -5.88 21.29 2.34
CA THR A 216 -4.49 21.76 2.45
C THR A 216 -3.59 20.62 2.92
N TYR A 217 -2.67 20.17 2.06
CA TYR A 217 -1.67 19.16 2.44
C TYR A 217 -0.32 19.78 2.78
N GLY A 218 0.48 19.08 3.59
CA GLY A 218 1.85 19.49 3.91
C GLY A 218 2.61 18.46 4.75
N LEU A 219 3.89 18.74 4.97
CA LEU A 219 4.74 17.98 5.88
C LEU A 219 4.46 18.37 7.35
N PRO A 220 5.00 17.66 8.36
CA PRO A 220 4.74 17.99 9.77
C PRO A 220 5.08 19.44 10.15
N GLU A 221 6.09 20.03 9.52
CA GLU A 221 6.48 21.44 9.67
C GLU A 221 5.44 22.43 9.12
N ASP A 222 4.61 22.01 8.17
CA ASP A 222 3.55 22.82 7.57
C ASP A 222 2.23 22.70 8.36
N CYS A 223 2.18 21.83 9.37
CA CYS A 223 0.98 21.62 10.18
C CYS A 223 0.58 22.94 10.89
N PRO A 224 -0.67 23.41 10.71
CA PRO A 224 -1.09 24.70 11.26
C PRO A 224 -0.89 24.77 12.78
N ALA A 225 -0.47 25.94 13.25
CA ALA A 225 -0.60 26.26 14.67
C ALA A 225 -2.09 26.34 15.03
N GLY A 226 -2.47 25.69 16.14
CA GLY A 226 -3.85 25.68 16.62
C GLY A 226 -4.44 24.28 16.77
N GLU A 227 -5.76 24.27 16.97
CA GLU A 227 -6.56 23.11 17.36
C GLU A 227 -7.73 22.91 16.38
N PHE A 228 -8.17 21.67 16.25
CA PHE A 228 -9.19 21.22 15.31
C PHE A 228 -10.41 20.67 16.03
N ASP A 229 -11.59 20.83 15.41
CA ASP A 229 -12.83 20.24 15.93
C ASP A 229 -12.76 18.70 15.87
N ILE A 230 -12.06 18.17 14.85
CA ILE A 230 -11.83 16.75 14.65
C ILE A 230 -10.37 16.51 14.27
N VAL A 231 -9.75 15.53 14.92
CA VAL A 231 -8.45 14.97 14.51
C VAL A 231 -8.62 13.49 14.20
N VAL A 232 -8.07 13.02 13.09
CA VAL A 232 -8.03 11.61 12.72
C VAL A 232 -6.58 11.20 12.46
N ALA A 233 -6.18 10.02 12.93
CA ALA A 233 -4.89 9.43 12.61
C ALA A 233 -5.03 7.92 12.40
N ASN A 234 -4.81 7.46 11.17
CA ASN A 234 -4.81 6.04 10.81
C ASN A 234 -3.37 5.57 10.54
N ILE A 235 -2.59 5.41 11.62
CA ILE A 235 -1.18 5.04 11.58
C ILE A 235 -0.87 3.96 12.61
N LEU A 236 0.34 3.40 12.58
CA LEU A 236 0.72 2.31 13.47
C LEU A 236 0.63 2.69 14.96
N SER A 237 0.28 1.71 15.80
CA SER A 237 0.05 1.89 17.24
C SER A 237 1.25 2.44 18.02
N ASN A 238 2.49 2.11 17.63
CA ASN A 238 3.69 2.64 18.29
C ASN A 238 3.88 4.16 18.06
N PRO A 239 3.88 4.67 16.81
CA PRO A 239 3.79 6.10 16.53
C PRO A 239 2.64 6.79 17.28
N LEU A 240 1.44 6.21 17.29
CA LEU A 240 0.30 6.79 18.01
C LEU A 240 0.59 6.99 19.51
N LYS A 241 1.26 6.04 20.17
CA LYS A 241 1.64 6.18 21.58
C LYS A 241 2.69 7.28 21.79
N LEU A 242 3.71 7.35 20.93
CA LEU A 242 4.77 8.37 21.01
C LEU A 242 4.23 9.79 20.78
N MET A 243 3.22 9.91 19.91
CA MET A 243 2.67 11.20 19.47
C MET A 243 1.43 11.62 20.25
N ALA A 244 1.00 10.85 21.27
CA ALA A 244 -0.28 11.05 21.94
C ALA A 244 -0.47 12.46 22.52
N SER A 245 0.56 13.03 23.15
CA SER A 245 0.53 14.39 23.67
C SER A 245 0.35 15.44 22.56
N MET A 246 1.07 15.27 21.44
CA MET A 246 0.99 16.16 20.29
C MET A 246 -0.38 16.07 19.60
N LEU A 247 -0.86 14.85 19.30
CA LEU A 247 -2.16 14.67 18.66
C LEU A 247 -3.30 15.16 19.56
N SER A 248 -3.24 14.91 20.87
CA SER A 248 -4.23 15.40 21.83
C SER A 248 -4.23 16.93 21.94
N SER A 249 -3.08 17.58 21.82
CA SER A 249 -2.99 19.05 21.83
C SER A 249 -3.51 19.71 20.56
N LYS A 250 -3.67 18.95 19.47
CA LYS A 250 -4.33 19.40 18.23
C LYS A 250 -5.85 19.29 18.28
N VAL A 251 -6.45 18.63 19.25
CA VAL A 251 -7.92 18.53 19.38
C VAL A 251 -8.41 19.72 20.20
N LYS A 252 -9.42 20.48 19.80
CA LYS A 252 -10.01 21.54 20.64
C LYS A 252 -10.61 20.97 21.94
N PRO A 253 -10.73 21.73 23.03
CA PRO A 253 -11.62 21.36 24.13
C PRO A 253 -13.03 21.03 23.60
N GLY A 254 -13.58 19.87 23.95
CA GLY A 254 -14.84 19.37 23.39
C GLY A 254 -14.75 18.84 21.95
N GLY A 255 -13.60 18.94 21.30
CA GLY A 255 -13.30 18.36 20.00
C GLY A 255 -13.11 16.84 20.06
N ARG A 256 -13.17 16.19 18.91
CA ARG A 256 -13.15 14.72 18.78
C ARG A 256 -11.85 14.20 18.17
N LEU A 257 -11.48 12.99 18.56
CA LEU A 257 -10.33 12.26 18.06
C LEU A 257 -10.77 10.88 17.58
N ALA A 258 -10.24 10.43 16.44
CA ALA A 258 -10.31 9.03 16.00
C ALA A 258 -8.93 8.49 15.64
N LEU A 259 -8.60 7.32 16.18
CA LEU A 259 -7.33 6.62 15.96
C LEU A 259 -7.61 5.23 15.40
N SER A 260 -6.94 4.86 14.30
CA SER A 260 -6.93 3.47 13.80
C SER A 260 -5.52 3.05 13.39
N GLY A 261 -5.34 1.89 12.76
CA GLY A 261 -4.04 1.24 12.62
C GLY A 261 -3.63 0.45 13.87
N ILE A 262 -4.62 0.06 14.69
CA ILE A 262 -4.45 -0.58 15.99
C ILE A 262 -5.11 -1.95 15.94
N LEU A 263 -4.36 -3.00 16.33
CA LEU A 263 -4.93 -4.34 16.51
C LEU A 263 -5.80 -4.38 17.77
N ALA A 264 -6.88 -5.17 17.79
CA ALA A 264 -7.79 -5.27 18.94
C ALA A 264 -7.06 -5.55 20.26
N ARG A 265 -6.05 -6.44 20.24
CA ARG A 265 -5.20 -6.75 21.41
C ARG A 265 -4.34 -5.58 21.93
N GLN A 266 -4.15 -4.52 21.12
CA GLN A 266 -3.39 -3.32 21.47
C GLN A 266 -4.28 -2.16 21.93
N ALA A 267 -5.61 -2.29 21.81
CA ALA A 267 -6.56 -1.21 22.05
C ALA A 267 -6.43 -0.58 23.45
N ASP A 268 -6.41 -1.41 24.49
CA ASP A 268 -6.32 -0.96 25.89
C ASP A 268 -5.01 -0.23 26.19
N GLU A 269 -3.90 -0.67 25.58
CA GLU A 269 -2.60 -0.04 25.76
C GLU A 269 -2.59 1.37 25.14
N VAL A 270 -3.09 1.50 23.91
CA VAL A 270 -3.14 2.80 23.22
C VAL A 270 -4.13 3.73 23.92
N ALA A 271 -5.34 3.27 24.25
CA ALA A 271 -6.37 4.07 24.91
C ALA A 271 -5.85 4.67 26.23
N ARG A 272 -5.15 3.88 27.05
CA ARG A 272 -4.60 4.32 28.33
C ARG A 272 -3.65 5.51 28.22
N VAL A 273 -2.86 5.59 27.13
CA VAL A 273 -1.95 6.73 26.91
C VAL A 273 -2.74 8.01 26.67
N TYR A 274 -3.81 7.94 25.88
CA TYR A 274 -4.64 9.10 25.51
C TYR A 274 -5.63 9.54 26.61
N GLN A 275 -6.03 8.63 27.51
CA GLN A 275 -6.97 8.90 28.62
C GLN A 275 -6.57 10.06 29.56
N GLN A 276 -5.32 10.52 29.49
CA GLN A 276 -4.86 11.71 30.19
C GLN A 276 -5.53 12.99 29.69
N TRP A 277 -5.88 13.05 28.39
CA TRP A 277 -6.42 14.24 27.73
C TRP A 277 -7.80 14.00 27.08
N ILE A 278 -8.02 12.80 26.57
CA ILE A 278 -9.19 12.43 25.77
C ILE A 278 -9.99 11.37 26.53
N ASP A 279 -11.31 11.55 26.63
CA ASP A 279 -12.21 10.47 27.06
C ASP A 279 -12.40 9.49 25.89
N ILE A 280 -11.49 8.52 25.78
CA ILE A 280 -11.32 7.65 24.60
C ILE A 280 -11.68 6.20 24.91
N ALA A 281 -12.39 5.56 23.97
CA ALA A 281 -12.79 4.16 24.04
C ALA A 281 -12.80 3.52 22.64
N VAL A 282 -12.89 2.19 22.58
CA VAL A 282 -13.13 1.47 21.32
C VAL A 282 -14.51 1.85 20.81
N TRP A 283 -14.56 2.40 19.59
CA TRP A 283 -15.81 2.69 18.89
C TRP A 283 -16.33 1.45 18.16
N ARG A 284 -15.46 0.80 17.39
CA ARG A 284 -15.79 -0.40 16.62
C ARG A 284 -14.53 -1.22 16.32
N GLU A 285 -14.73 -2.53 16.17
CA GLU A 285 -13.75 -3.49 15.67
C GLU A 285 -14.20 -4.06 14.33
N HIS A 286 -13.26 -4.26 13.41
CA HIS A 286 -13.49 -4.96 12.15
C HIS A 286 -12.24 -5.77 11.79
N GLU A 287 -12.42 -7.08 11.56
CA GLU A 287 -11.36 -8.01 11.16
C GLU A 287 -10.09 -7.94 12.04
N GLY A 288 -10.26 -7.82 13.36
CA GLY A 288 -9.16 -7.75 14.32
C GLY A 288 -8.47 -6.38 14.44
N TRP A 289 -8.93 -5.37 13.69
CA TRP A 289 -8.51 -3.97 13.78
C TRP A 289 -9.56 -3.14 14.50
N VAL A 290 -9.13 -2.11 15.23
CA VAL A 290 -10.05 -1.21 15.96
C VAL A 290 -9.92 0.23 15.52
N CYS A 291 -11.00 0.98 15.73
CA CYS A 291 -10.97 2.43 15.78
C CYS A 291 -11.29 2.88 17.21
N LEU A 292 -10.35 3.57 17.84
CA LEU A 292 -10.53 4.24 19.12
C LEU A 292 -11.02 5.66 18.87
N THR A 293 -12.06 6.09 19.58
CA THR A 293 -12.59 7.45 19.42
C THR A 293 -12.89 8.08 20.77
N GLY A 294 -12.84 9.39 20.84
CA GLY A 294 -13.10 10.10 22.08
C GLY A 294 -13.18 11.61 21.94
N THR A 295 -13.50 12.27 23.05
CA THR A 295 -13.64 13.72 23.12
C THR A 295 -12.60 14.31 24.07
N ARG A 296 -11.94 15.40 23.68
CA ARG A 296 -11.01 16.10 24.58
C ARG A 296 -11.80 16.76 25.72
N ARG A 297 -11.35 16.55 26.95
CA ARG A 297 -11.96 17.17 28.13
C ARG A 297 -11.86 18.69 28.06
N GLU A 298 -12.89 19.39 28.52
CA GLU A 298 -12.82 20.83 28.73
C GLU A 298 -11.85 21.13 29.88
N SER A 299 -10.99 22.13 29.70
CA SER A 299 -10.21 22.68 30.80
C SER A 299 -11.16 23.43 31.74
N HIS A 300 -11.36 22.90 32.95
CA HIS A 300 -12.04 23.61 34.04
C HIS A 300 -11.28 24.86 34.47
#